data_AF-S7P4Z3-F1
#
_entry.id   AF-S7P4Z3-F1
#
_cell.length_a   1.000
_cell.length_b   1.000
_cell.length_c   1.000
_cell.angle_alpha   90.00
_cell.angle_beta   90.00
_cell.angle_gamma   90.00
#
_symmetry.space_group_name_H-M   'P 1'
#
loop_
_entity.id
_entity.type
_entity.pdbx_description
1 polymer ?
#
loop_
_entity_poly.entity_id
_entity_poly.type
_entity_poly.pdbx_seq_one_letter_code
_entity_poly.pdbx_strand_id
1 'polypeptide(L)'
;MVEPAKSQDDETGDGTTGVVVLAGALLEEGEQLLDRGIHPIRIADGYEQAARIAIDYLDEISDSVLVDVKCTEPLIQTAKTTLGSKVANSCHRQMAEMALNAILTVADMQRRDVDFELIKVEGKTKHKLDVTSVEDYKALQKYEKEKFEEMIKQIKETGANLAICQWGFDDETNHLLLQNDLPAEGRSSPRFSELTAEKLGFAGIVKEISFGTTKDKMLVIEQCKNSRAVTIFIRGGNKMIIEEAKPSLHYALCVIRNLIRDNRVVYGGGAAEIACALAVSQAADKCPTLEQYAMRAFADALEVISMALAENSGMNPIQTMSEVRARQVKDKNPALGVDCMHKGTNDMKQQHVIETLTGKKQQISLATQMVRMILKIDDIRKPGESEE
;
A
#
# COMPACT_ATOMS: atom_id res chain seq x y z
N MET A 1 -16.30 -7.90 -6.72
CA MET A 1 -15.25 -7.03 -7.30
C MET A 1 -14.68 -6.00 -6.33
N VAL A 2 -15.46 -5.04 -5.79
CA VAL A 2 -14.91 -3.97 -4.93
C VAL A 2 -14.26 -4.52 -3.63
N GLU A 3 -14.93 -5.44 -2.94
CA GLU A 3 -14.48 -5.98 -1.65
C GLU A 3 -13.15 -6.76 -1.70
N PRO A 4 -12.91 -7.71 -2.64
CA PRO A 4 -11.61 -8.40 -2.71
C PRO A 4 -10.48 -7.48 -3.16
N ALA A 5 -10.74 -6.48 -4.01
CA ALA A 5 -9.75 -5.46 -4.35
C ALA A 5 -9.34 -4.65 -3.10
N LYS A 6 -10.30 -4.29 -2.25
CA LYS A 6 -10.03 -3.62 -0.97
C LYS A 6 -9.31 -4.52 0.04
N SER A 7 -9.70 -5.80 0.13
CA SER A 7 -9.03 -6.76 1.03
C SER A 7 -7.57 -6.98 0.64
N GLN A 8 -7.28 -7.03 -0.67
CA GLN A 8 -5.92 -7.08 -1.19
C GLN A 8 -5.10 -5.82 -0.83
N ASP A 9 -5.73 -4.64 -0.87
CA ASP A 9 -5.11 -3.36 -0.47
C ASP A 9 -4.79 -3.34 1.04
N ASP A 10 -5.79 -3.64 1.88
CA ASP A 10 -5.70 -3.64 3.35
C ASP A 10 -4.62 -4.64 3.88
N GLU A 11 -4.41 -5.79 3.20
CA GLU A 11 -3.43 -6.80 3.60
C GLU A 11 -2.05 -6.67 2.92
N THR A 12 -2.04 -6.55 1.59
CA THR A 12 -0.81 -6.63 0.77
C THR A 12 -0.41 -5.28 0.18
N GLY A 13 -1.37 -4.36 -0.02
CA GLY A 13 -1.23 -3.13 -0.80
C GLY A 13 -1.17 -3.36 -2.31
N ASP A 14 -0.28 -4.24 -2.79
CA ASP A 14 -0.06 -4.40 -4.23
C ASP A 14 -0.94 -5.49 -4.90
N GLY A 15 -1.20 -5.31 -6.20
CA GLY A 15 -1.92 -6.28 -7.04
C GLY A 15 -3.45 -6.24 -6.97
N THR A 16 -4.05 -5.16 -6.44
CA THR A 16 -5.51 -4.96 -6.38
C THR A 16 -6.20 -5.15 -7.74
N THR A 17 -5.61 -4.62 -8.83
CA THR A 17 -6.06 -4.82 -10.21
C THR A 17 -5.96 -6.29 -10.65
N GLY A 18 -4.88 -6.99 -10.27
CA GLY A 18 -4.63 -8.37 -10.66
C GLY A 18 -5.70 -9.34 -10.14
N VAL A 19 -6.17 -9.13 -8.90
CA VAL A 19 -7.27 -9.91 -8.31
C VAL A 19 -8.56 -9.77 -9.12
N VAL A 20 -8.88 -8.55 -9.57
CA VAL A 20 -10.09 -8.26 -10.35
C VAL A 20 -10.00 -8.86 -11.76
N VAL A 21 -8.84 -8.75 -12.43
CA VAL A 21 -8.61 -9.33 -13.75
C VAL A 21 -8.70 -10.85 -13.70
N LEU A 22 -7.99 -11.50 -12.75
CA LEU A 22 -8.01 -12.94 -12.58
C LEU A 22 -9.42 -13.46 -12.29
N ALA A 23 -10.14 -12.80 -11.38
CA ALA A 23 -11.48 -13.21 -11.01
C ALA A 23 -12.52 -12.94 -12.12
N GLY A 24 -12.28 -11.97 -13.00
CA GLY A 24 -13.06 -11.78 -14.23
C GLY A 24 -12.85 -12.93 -15.21
N ALA A 25 -11.60 -13.25 -15.54
CA ALA A 25 -11.24 -14.37 -16.41
C ALA A 25 -11.79 -15.72 -15.90
N LEU A 26 -11.71 -15.98 -14.59
CA LEU A 26 -12.27 -17.18 -13.97
C LEU A 26 -13.81 -17.27 -14.06
N LEU A 27 -14.51 -16.13 -14.11
CA LEU A 27 -15.97 -16.09 -14.32
C LEU A 27 -16.33 -16.33 -15.79
N GLU A 28 -15.60 -15.73 -16.73
CA GLU A 28 -15.79 -15.93 -18.18
C GLU A 28 -15.53 -17.40 -18.59
N GLU A 29 -14.45 -18.00 -18.09
CA GLU A 29 -14.19 -19.43 -18.24
C GLU A 29 -15.21 -20.30 -17.48
N GLY A 30 -15.74 -19.80 -16.36
CA GLY A 30 -16.81 -20.45 -15.61
C GLY A 30 -18.12 -20.52 -16.40
N GLU A 31 -18.48 -19.45 -17.10
CA GLU A 31 -19.64 -19.38 -18.01
C GLU A 31 -19.51 -20.38 -19.16
N GLN A 32 -18.34 -20.45 -19.82
CA GLN A 32 -18.08 -21.44 -20.86
C GLN A 32 -18.22 -22.90 -20.38
N LEU A 33 -17.88 -23.18 -19.11
CA LEU A 33 -18.07 -24.52 -18.52
C LEU A 33 -19.55 -24.78 -18.16
N LEU A 34 -20.31 -23.76 -17.75
CA LEU A 34 -21.75 -23.85 -17.50
C LEU A 34 -22.52 -24.13 -18.80
N ASP A 35 -22.20 -23.44 -19.90
CA ASP A 35 -22.77 -23.69 -21.24
C ASP A 35 -22.53 -25.12 -21.74
N ARG A 36 -21.40 -25.72 -21.31
CA ARG A 36 -21.06 -27.12 -21.57
C ARG A 36 -21.74 -28.12 -20.62
N GLY A 37 -22.64 -27.65 -19.75
CA GLY A 37 -23.44 -28.45 -18.82
C GLY A 37 -22.71 -28.90 -17.57
N ILE A 38 -21.58 -28.27 -17.20
CA ILE A 38 -20.84 -28.60 -15.98
C ILE A 38 -21.45 -27.84 -14.79
N HIS A 39 -21.88 -28.57 -13.77
CA HIS A 39 -22.55 -28.00 -12.60
C HIS A 39 -21.66 -26.96 -11.86
N PRO A 40 -22.17 -25.76 -11.48
CA PRO A 40 -21.37 -24.67 -10.91
C PRO A 40 -20.56 -25.07 -9.68
N ILE A 41 -21.14 -25.86 -8.77
CA ILE A 41 -20.43 -26.38 -7.58
C ILE A 41 -19.16 -27.17 -7.97
N ARG A 42 -19.21 -27.98 -9.04
CA ARG A 42 -18.03 -28.75 -9.51
C ARG A 42 -16.96 -27.87 -10.13
N ILE A 43 -17.36 -26.77 -10.78
CA ILE A 43 -16.43 -25.74 -11.27
C ILE A 43 -15.74 -25.09 -10.06
N ALA A 44 -16.50 -24.69 -9.06
CA ALA A 44 -16.00 -24.04 -7.86
C ALA A 44 -15.05 -24.94 -7.02
N ASP A 45 -15.35 -26.24 -6.90
CA ASP A 45 -14.48 -27.19 -6.21
C ASP A 45 -13.20 -27.50 -7.03
N GLY A 46 -13.30 -27.58 -8.36
CA GLY A 46 -12.14 -27.74 -9.25
C GLY A 46 -11.23 -26.50 -9.29
N TYR A 47 -11.79 -25.28 -9.23
CA TYR A 47 -11.03 -24.03 -9.09
C TYR A 47 -10.32 -23.96 -7.72
N GLU A 48 -10.97 -24.37 -6.63
CA GLU A 48 -10.35 -24.48 -5.31
C GLU A 48 -9.15 -25.47 -5.32
N GLN A 49 -9.27 -26.60 -6.01
CA GLN A 49 -8.15 -27.54 -6.18
C GLN A 49 -7.02 -26.96 -7.05
N ALA A 50 -7.35 -26.29 -8.17
CA ALA A 50 -6.39 -25.64 -9.04
C ALA A 50 -5.61 -24.53 -8.31
N ALA A 51 -6.31 -23.70 -7.53
CA ALA A 51 -5.71 -22.63 -6.74
C ALA A 51 -4.71 -23.15 -5.71
N ARG A 52 -5.01 -24.28 -5.05
CA ARG A 52 -4.06 -24.93 -4.12
C ARG A 52 -2.79 -25.38 -4.83
N ILE A 53 -2.93 -26.06 -5.98
CA ILE A 53 -1.79 -26.50 -6.79
C ILE A 53 -0.94 -25.33 -7.26
N ALA A 54 -1.57 -24.22 -7.67
CA ALA A 54 -0.85 -22.98 -8.02
C ALA A 54 -0.12 -22.39 -6.80
N ILE A 55 -0.77 -22.31 -5.63
CA ILE A 55 -0.21 -21.78 -4.38
C ILE A 55 0.95 -22.66 -3.86
N ASP A 56 0.86 -23.98 -3.97
CA ASP A 56 1.94 -24.91 -3.61
C ASP A 56 3.12 -24.77 -4.58
N TYR A 57 2.85 -24.68 -5.89
CA TYR A 57 3.88 -24.46 -6.90
C TYR A 57 4.56 -23.08 -6.77
N LEU A 58 3.85 -22.06 -6.30
CA LEU A 58 4.44 -20.76 -5.93
C LEU A 58 5.47 -20.88 -4.78
N ASP A 59 5.32 -21.81 -3.83
CA ASP A 59 6.39 -22.07 -2.85
C ASP A 59 7.61 -22.70 -3.53
N GLU A 60 7.40 -23.68 -4.43
CA GLU A 60 8.49 -24.39 -5.13
C GLU A 60 9.35 -23.47 -6.02
N ILE A 61 8.74 -22.49 -6.70
CA ILE A 61 9.45 -21.54 -7.56
C ILE A 61 9.94 -20.28 -6.83
N SER A 62 9.67 -20.15 -5.53
CA SER A 62 10.04 -18.95 -4.77
C SER A 62 11.54 -18.87 -4.47
N ASP A 63 12.12 -17.70 -4.73
CA ASP A 63 13.49 -17.39 -4.30
C ASP A 63 13.47 -16.69 -2.93
N SER A 64 14.48 -16.95 -2.11
CA SER A 64 14.64 -16.28 -0.80
C SER A 64 15.57 -15.08 -0.92
N VAL A 65 15.07 -13.88 -0.58
CA VAL A 65 15.87 -12.66 -0.50
C VAL A 65 16.52 -12.55 0.89
N LEU A 66 17.77 -12.11 0.94
CA LEU A 66 18.44 -11.76 2.19
C LEU A 66 17.99 -10.36 2.64
N VAL A 67 17.05 -10.33 3.58
CA VAL A 67 16.61 -9.10 4.26
C VAL A 67 17.57 -8.82 5.42
N ASP A 68 18.65 -8.10 5.12
CA ASP A 68 19.60 -7.58 6.11
C ASP A 68 19.65 -6.05 6.01
N VAL A 69 19.82 -5.37 7.14
CA VAL A 69 20.00 -3.92 7.27
C VAL A 69 21.19 -3.42 6.42
N LYS A 70 22.16 -4.31 6.13
CA LYS A 70 23.31 -4.03 5.27
C LYS A 70 23.08 -4.25 3.78
N CYS A 71 22.06 -5.00 3.38
CA CYS A 71 21.79 -5.37 1.99
C CYS A 71 20.38 -4.96 1.56
N THR A 72 20.20 -3.65 1.44
CA THR A 72 18.90 -3.00 1.17
C THR A 72 18.50 -2.98 -0.31
N GLU A 73 19.42 -3.19 -1.25
CA GLU A 73 19.14 -3.05 -2.69
C GLU A 73 18.01 -3.97 -3.20
N PRO A 74 17.84 -5.24 -2.76
CA PRO A 74 16.69 -6.06 -3.14
C PRO A 74 15.34 -5.45 -2.71
N LEU A 75 15.26 -4.90 -1.48
CA LEU A 75 14.06 -4.23 -0.98
C LEU A 75 13.75 -2.97 -1.81
N ILE A 76 14.78 -2.20 -2.15
CA ILE A 76 14.67 -1.05 -3.05
C ILE A 76 14.20 -1.51 -4.43
N GLN A 77 14.72 -2.61 -4.98
CA GLN A 77 14.29 -3.13 -6.27
C GLN A 77 12.82 -3.57 -6.28
N THR A 78 12.35 -4.32 -5.28
CA THR A 78 10.93 -4.72 -5.18
C THR A 78 10.02 -3.49 -5.06
N ALA A 79 10.36 -2.51 -4.21
CA ALA A 79 9.61 -1.26 -4.11
C ALA A 79 9.65 -0.44 -5.42
N LYS A 80 10.76 -0.47 -6.17
CA LYS A 80 10.87 0.14 -7.49
C LYS A 80 9.99 -0.56 -8.53
N THR A 81 9.77 -1.88 -8.45
CA THR A 81 8.83 -2.60 -9.32
C THR A 81 7.41 -2.07 -9.11
N THR A 82 6.93 -2.02 -7.86
CA THR A 82 5.59 -1.52 -7.49
C THR A 82 5.38 -0.02 -7.79
N LEU A 83 6.44 0.80 -7.72
CA LEU A 83 6.39 2.22 -8.06
C LEU A 83 6.51 2.52 -9.57
N GLY A 84 7.12 1.61 -10.34
CA GLY A 84 7.43 1.82 -11.76
C GLY A 84 6.20 1.91 -12.68
N SER A 85 5.09 1.30 -12.29
CA SER A 85 3.81 1.32 -13.00
C SER A 85 2.93 2.54 -12.68
N LYS A 86 3.38 3.46 -11.81
CA LYS A 86 2.59 4.57 -11.27
C LYS A 86 3.25 5.93 -11.59
N VAL A 87 2.54 7.04 -11.33
CA VAL A 87 2.99 8.41 -11.66
C VAL A 87 4.35 8.78 -11.03
N ALA A 88 4.79 8.05 -10.01
CA ALA A 88 6.11 8.16 -9.40
C ALA A 88 7.30 7.68 -10.27
N ASN A 89 7.08 7.16 -11.48
CA ASN A 89 8.13 6.54 -12.32
C ASN A 89 9.40 7.42 -12.49
N SER A 90 9.29 8.75 -12.63
CA SER A 90 10.48 9.62 -12.74
C SER A 90 11.35 9.70 -11.46
N CYS A 91 10.81 9.39 -10.29
CA CYS A 91 11.48 9.56 -8.98
C CYS A 91 11.46 8.30 -8.10
N HIS A 92 11.08 7.15 -8.67
CA HIS A 92 10.81 5.89 -7.97
C HIS A 92 11.93 5.41 -7.04
N ARG A 93 13.22 5.61 -7.37
CA ARG A 93 14.34 5.24 -6.48
C ARG A 93 14.34 6.03 -5.16
N GLN A 94 14.15 7.35 -5.21
CA GLN A 94 14.13 8.19 -4.00
C GLN A 94 12.92 7.84 -3.11
N MET A 95 11.75 7.55 -3.73
CA MET A 95 10.58 7.12 -2.98
C MET A 95 10.76 5.73 -2.35
N ALA A 96 11.37 4.78 -3.05
CA ALA A 96 11.71 3.47 -2.51
C ALA A 96 12.69 3.55 -1.32
N GLU A 97 13.74 4.37 -1.44
CA GLU A 97 14.71 4.61 -0.35
C GLU A 97 14.06 5.29 0.87
N MET A 98 13.16 6.26 0.67
CA MET A 98 12.39 6.88 1.76
C MET A 98 11.45 5.88 2.45
N ALA A 99 10.70 5.10 1.68
CA ALA A 99 9.78 4.09 2.22
C ALA A 99 10.53 3.04 3.05
N LEU A 100 11.69 2.58 2.55
CA LEU A 100 12.54 1.63 3.26
C LEU A 100 13.09 2.20 4.57
N ASN A 101 13.66 3.41 4.55
CA ASN A 101 14.22 4.04 5.76
C ASN A 101 13.14 4.28 6.83
N ALA A 102 11.93 4.65 6.42
CA ALA A 102 10.81 4.80 7.33
C ALA A 102 10.42 3.48 8.00
N ILE A 103 10.32 2.40 7.23
CA ILE A 103 10.00 1.08 7.77
C ILE A 103 11.12 0.55 8.67
N LEU A 104 12.39 0.65 8.27
CA LEU A 104 13.52 0.23 9.12
C LEU A 104 13.60 0.97 10.47
N THR A 105 12.99 2.15 10.58
CA THR A 105 12.89 2.92 11.82
C THR A 105 11.75 2.45 12.74
N VAL A 106 10.69 1.87 12.18
CA VAL A 106 9.48 1.43 12.91
C VAL A 106 9.42 -0.09 13.11
N ALA A 107 10.07 -0.87 12.25
CA ALA A 107 10.03 -2.33 12.23
C ALA A 107 10.72 -2.95 13.44
N ASP A 108 10.01 -3.83 14.16
CA ASP A 108 10.62 -4.70 15.15
C ASP A 108 11.21 -5.93 14.43
N MET A 109 12.52 -5.93 14.22
CA MET A 109 13.24 -7.03 13.57
C MET A 109 13.23 -8.35 14.37
N GLN A 110 12.92 -8.33 15.67
CA GLN A 110 12.76 -9.57 16.46
C GLN A 110 11.38 -10.20 16.23
N ARG A 111 10.35 -9.37 16.06
CA ARG A 111 8.97 -9.82 15.77
C ARG A 111 8.66 -9.92 14.28
N ARG A 112 9.52 -9.36 13.42
CA ARG A 112 9.32 -9.22 11.97
C ARG A 112 7.97 -8.58 11.62
N ASP A 113 7.60 -7.53 12.34
CA ASP A 113 6.33 -6.84 12.11
C ASP A 113 6.48 -5.32 12.02
N VAL A 114 5.52 -4.70 11.31
CA VAL A 114 5.43 -3.26 11.07
C VAL A 114 3.98 -2.84 11.30
N ASP A 115 3.81 -1.88 12.20
CA ASP A 115 2.55 -1.23 12.53
C ASP A 115 2.36 0.02 11.66
N PHE A 116 1.22 0.13 10.98
CA PHE A 116 0.93 1.22 10.06
C PHE A 116 0.30 2.45 10.73
N GLU A 117 -0.28 2.33 11.94
CA GLU A 117 -0.79 3.50 12.67
C GLU A 117 0.34 4.48 13.05
N LEU A 118 1.58 3.98 13.01
CA LEU A 118 2.82 4.69 13.31
C LEU A 118 3.39 5.47 12.11
N ILE A 119 2.79 5.38 10.91
CA ILE A 119 3.23 6.08 9.70
C ILE A 119 2.09 6.98 9.20
N LYS A 120 2.25 8.31 9.32
CA LYS A 120 1.15 9.27 9.09
C LYS A 120 1.37 10.19 7.89
N VAL A 121 0.26 10.51 7.21
CA VAL A 121 0.14 11.48 6.12
C VAL A 121 -1.03 12.44 6.45
N GLU A 122 -0.85 13.76 6.40
CA GLU A 122 -1.82 14.75 6.94
C GLU A 122 -2.36 15.81 5.95
N GLY A 123 -3.49 16.43 6.32
CA GLY A 123 -4.13 17.64 5.74
C GLY A 123 -5.18 18.24 6.70
N LYS A 124 -5.57 19.52 6.57
CA LYS A 124 -6.37 20.27 7.59
C LYS A 124 -7.42 21.26 7.02
N THR A 125 -8.48 21.59 7.79
CA THR A 125 -9.56 22.58 7.52
C THR A 125 -10.03 23.33 8.81
N LYS A 126 -10.88 24.39 8.70
CA LYS A 126 -11.30 25.29 9.81
C LYS A 126 -12.77 25.76 9.75
N HIS A 127 -13.33 26.19 10.90
CA HIS A 127 -14.68 26.82 11.06
C HIS A 127 -14.68 28.09 11.95
N LYS A 128 -15.83 28.79 12.07
CA LYS A 128 -16.03 30.13 12.68
C LYS A 128 -16.84 30.13 13.99
N LEU A 129 -16.80 31.27 14.71
CA LEU A 129 -17.59 31.63 15.89
C LEU A 129 -18.02 33.11 15.80
N ASP A 130 -19.14 33.48 16.43
CA ASP A 130 -19.68 34.85 16.51
C ASP A 130 -19.83 35.32 17.98
N VAL A 131 -19.76 36.64 18.22
CA VAL A 131 -19.80 37.27 19.56
C VAL A 131 -20.79 38.44 19.57
N THR A 132 -21.51 38.67 20.69
CA THR A 132 -22.77 39.42 20.70
C THR A 132 -22.75 40.78 21.44
N SER A 133 -21.67 41.17 22.11
CA SER A 133 -21.61 42.38 22.96
C SER A 133 -20.21 43.01 22.99
N VAL A 134 -20.13 44.35 23.13
CA VAL A 134 -18.88 45.14 23.00
C VAL A 134 -18.22 45.43 24.35
N GLU A 135 -18.99 45.61 25.43
CA GLU A 135 -18.42 45.75 26.79
C GLU A 135 -17.75 44.45 27.24
N ASP A 136 -18.41 43.31 27.05
CA ASP A 136 -17.91 41.99 27.43
C ASP A 136 -16.61 41.65 26.69
N TYR A 137 -16.50 42.05 25.41
CA TYR A 137 -15.30 41.88 24.60
C TYR A 137 -14.07 42.59 25.20
N LYS A 138 -14.25 43.82 25.71
CA LYS A 138 -13.16 44.59 26.35
C LYS A 138 -12.79 44.06 27.73
N ALA A 139 -13.76 43.51 28.46
CA ALA A 139 -13.50 42.83 29.73
C ALA A 139 -12.73 41.51 29.50
N LEU A 140 -13.11 40.74 28.48
CA LEU A 140 -12.39 39.54 28.04
C LEU A 140 -10.94 39.85 27.71
N GLN A 141 -10.65 40.80 26.81
CA GLN A 141 -9.27 41.09 26.37
C GLN A 141 -8.29 41.35 27.53
N LYS A 142 -8.72 42.06 28.58
CA LYS A 142 -7.86 42.32 29.75
C LYS A 142 -7.61 41.06 30.58
N TYR A 143 -8.66 40.32 30.88
CA TYR A 143 -8.59 39.08 31.64
C TYR A 143 -7.77 38.01 30.89
N GLU A 144 -7.98 37.93 29.58
CA GLU A 144 -7.28 37.04 28.64
C GLU A 144 -5.77 37.30 28.66
N LYS A 145 -5.34 38.57 28.55
CA LYS A 145 -3.91 38.92 28.61
C LYS A 145 -3.24 38.53 29.93
N GLU A 146 -3.87 38.84 31.07
CA GLU A 146 -3.33 38.50 32.40
C GLU A 146 -3.21 36.98 32.58
N LYS A 147 -4.22 36.23 32.13
CA LYS A 147 -4.20 34.76 32.15
C LYS A 147 -3.13 34.19 31.20
N PHE A 148 -2.86 34.82 30.06
CA PHE A 148 -1.78 34.39 29.16
C PHE A 148 -0.39 34.58 29.77
N GLU A 149 -0.13 35.67 30.48
CA GLU A 149 1.15 35.88 31.17
C GLU A 149 1.39 34.82 32.28
N GLU A 150 0.35 34.45 33.05
CA GLU A 150 0.40 33.32 33.99
C GLU A 150 0.71 31.99 33.30
N MET A 151 0.03 31.69 32.18
CA MET A 151 0.22 30.45 31.41
C MET A 151 1.66 30.33 30.86
N ILE A 152 2.21 31.41 30.30
CA ILE A 152 3.59 31.44 29.77
C ILE A 152 4.60 31.15 30.88
N LYS A 153 4.40 31.71 32.08
CA LYS A 153 5.30 31.49 33.22
C LYS A 153 5.32 30.02 33.66
N GLN A 154 4.14 29.37 33.72
CA GLN A 154 4.03 27.94 34.05
C GLN A 154 4.77 27.06 33.02
N ILE A 155 4.67 27.37 31.72
CA ILE A 155 5.38 26.61 30.68
C ILE A 155 6.90 26.74 30.87
N LYS A 156 7.40 27.96 31.08
CA LYS A 156 8.84 28.21 31.34
C LYS A 156 9.35 27.48 32.58
N GLU A 157 8.56 27.47 33.66
CA GLU A 157 8.92 26.78 34.92
C GLU A 157 9.07 25.25 34.73
N THR A 158 8.40 24.64 33.74
CA THR A 158 8.61 23.22 33.39
C THR A 158 9.84 22.94 32.51
N GLY A 159 10.50 23.97 31.98
CA GLY A 159 11.69 23.83 31.12
C GLY A 159 11.40 23.46 29.67
N ALA A 160 10.20 23.74 29.15
CA ALA A 160 9.85 23.51 27.76
C ALA A 160 10.36 24.64 26.83
N ASN A 161 11.10 24.27 25.79
CA ASN A 161 11.68 25.22 24.81
C ASN A 161 10.75 25.52 23.61
N LEU A 162 9.66 24.78 23.44
CA LEU A 162 8.69 24.89 22.36
C LEU A 162 7.32 24.47 22.90
N ALA A 163 6.29 25.28 22.65
CA ALA A 163 4.91 24.88 22.93
C ALA A 163 4.20 24.42 21.64
N ILE A 164 3.55 23.25 21.69
CA ILE A 164 2.64 22.80 20.63
C ILE A 164 1.27 22.59 21.24
N CYS A 165 0.26 23.28 20.72
CA CYS A 165 -1.10 23.23 21.25
C CYS A 165 -2.10 22.84 20.14
N GLN A 166 -3.30 22.34 20.46
CA GLN A 166 -4.07 21.50 19.52
C GLN A 166 -4.65 22.17 18.24
N TRP A 167 -4.59 23.50 17.98
CA TRP A 167 -5.15 24.12 16.73
C TRP A 167 -4.31 25.18 15.95
N GLY A 168 -4.53 26.50 16.12
CA GLY A 168 -3.74 27.64 15.59
C GLY A 168 -4.18 29.02 16.18
N PHE A 169 -3.27 29.77 16.82
CA PHE A 169 -3.46 30.88 17.80
C PHE A 169 -4.22 32.16 17.37
N ASP A 170 -4.28 33.14 18.26
CA ASP A 170 -4.47 34.55 17.94
C ASP A 170 -3.10 35.25 17.90
N ASP A 171 -3.01 36.31 17.10
CA ASP A 171 -1.73 36.92 16.77
C ASP A 171 -1.15 37.77 17.92
N GLU A 172 -2.00 38.29 18.81
CA GLU A 172 -1.57 39.04 20.01
C GLU A 172 -0.89 38.10 21.02
N THR A 173 -1.47 36.92 21.25
CA THR A 173 -0.88 35.88 22.10
C THR A 173 0.41 35.33 21.50
N ASN A 174 0.47 35.10 20.18
CA ASN A 174 1.72 34.69 19.52
C ASN A 174 2.83 35.75 19.70
N HIS A 175 2.50 37.03 19.64
CA HIS A 175 3.47 38.10 19.90
C HIS A 175 3.95 38.10 21.37
N LEU A 176 3.05 37.88 22.33
CA LEU A 176 3.39 37.77 23.77
C LEU A 176 4.27 36.54 24.08
N LEU A 177 4.02 35.42 23.40
CA LEU A 177 4.83 34.19 23.46
C LEU A 177 6.23 34.43 22.89
N LEU A 178 6.33 35.09 21.72
CA LEU A 178 7.59 35.42 21.07
C LEU A 178 8.42 36.43 21.88
N GLN A 179 7.79 37.44 22.47
CA GLN A 179 8.44 38.39 23.39
C GLN A 179 9.00 37.68 24.65
N ASN A 180 8.50 36.49 24.94
CA ASN A 180 8.95 35.64 26.03
C ASN A 180 9.96 34.56 25.59
N ASP A 181 10.56 34.63 24.40
CA ASP A 181 11.49 33.62 23.87
C ASP A 181 10.89 32.20 23.81
N LEU A 182 9.57 32.07 23.78
CA LEU A 182 8.87 30.79 23.76
C LEU A 182 8.15 30.60 22.42
N PRO A 183 8.80 30.00 21.40
CA PRO A 183 8.15 29.70 20.13
C PRO A 183 6.98 28.73 20.36
N ALA A 184 5.85 29.03 19.71
CA ALA A 184 4.63 28.24 19.83
C ALA A 184 3.98 28.02 18.47
N GLU A 185 3.53 26.80 18.20
CA GLU A 185 2.62 26.48 17.10
C GLU A 185 1.33 25.86 17.62
N GLY A 186 0.19 26.23 17.03
CA GLY A 186 -1.12 25.74 17.44
C GLY A 186 -1.97 26.75 18.21
N ARG A 187 -3.06 26.31 18.87
CA ARG A 187 -3.98 27.11 19.72
C ARG A 187 -4.07 26.51 21.09
N SER A 188 -4.31 27.38 22.06
CA SER A 188 -4.97 27.04 23.32
C SER A 188 -5.99 25.89 23.22
N SER A 189 -5.63 24.77 23.85
CA SER A 189 -6.47 23.94 24.73
C SER A 189 -5.59 22.77 25.23
N PRO A 190 -5.81 22.18 26.42
CA PRO A 190 -6.66 22.58 27.55
C PRO A 190 -5.83 23.00 28.78
N ARG A 191 -6.52 23.31 29.90
CA ARG A 191 -6.01 23.63 31.26
C ARG A 191 -4.50 23.36 31.51
N PHE A 192 -3.71 24.43 31.60
CA PHE A 192 -2.27 24.42 31.93
C PHE A 192 -1.93 23.97 33.36
N SER A 193 -2.94 23.85 34.24
CA SER A 193 -2.82 23.57 35.67
C SER A 193 -2.15 22.24 36.04
N GLU A 194 -1.91 21.35 35.08
CA GLU A 194 -1.27 20.03 35.32
C GLU A 194 0.01 19.81 34.51
N LEU A 195 0.65 20.88 34.01
CA LEU A 195 1.91 20.78 33.26
C LEU A 195 3.05 20.36 34.22
N THR A 196 3.75 19.29 33.87
CA THR A 196 4.85 18.70 34.65
C THR A 196 5.93 18.22 33.70
N ALA A 197 7.20 18.23 34.13
CA ALA A 197 8.34 17.87 33.29
C ALA A 197 8.25 16.44 32.72
N GLU A 198 7.59 15.52 33.42
CA GLU A 198 7.36 14.14 32.95
C GLU A 198 6.37 14.05 31.77
N LYS A 199 5.44 15.00 31.64
CA LYS A 199 4.48 15.09 30.53
C LYS A 199 5.07 15.76 29.29
N LEU A 200 6.30 16.31 29.35
CA LEU A 200 6.93 16.98 28.22
C LEU A 200 7.48 15.98 27.20
N GLY A 201 7.20 16.22 25.92
CA GLY A 201 7.82 15.48 24.82
C GLY A 201 9.31 15.78 24.71
N PHE A 202 10.11 14.76 24.39
CA PHE A 202 11.53 14.90 24.11
C PHE A 202 11.83 14.77 22.61
N ALA A 203 12.45 15.80 22.03
CA ALA A 203 13.00 15.81 20.69
C ALA A 203 14.48 16.23 20.75
N GLY A 204 15.32 15.66 19.87
CA GLY A 204 16.73 16.03 19.77
C GLY A 204 16.95 17.28 18.92
N ILE A 205 16.16 17.47 17.86
CA ILE A 205 16.26 18.63 16.96
C ILE A 205 14.86 19.18 16.68
N VAL A 206 14.72 20.49 16.81
CA VAL A 206 13.55 21.26 16.36
C VAL A 206 14.07 22.33 15.41
N LYS A 207 13.57 22.36 14.17
CA LYS A 207 14.00 23.35 13.16
C LYS A 207 12.83 23.82 12.32
N GLU A 208 12.77 25.12 12.06
CA GLU A 208 11.83 25.71 11.12
C GLU A 208 12.41 25.64 9.70
N ILE A 209 11.70 25.01 8.76
CA ILE A 209 12.12 24.92 7.35
C ILE A 209 11.15 25.73 6.49
N SER A 210 11.66 26.72 5.76
CA SER A 210 10.92 27.40 4.68
C SER A 210 10.95 26.57 3.40
N PHE A 211 9.81 26.40 2.74
CA PHE A 211 9.73 25.56 1.54
C PHE A 211 9.51 26.38 0.25
N GLY A 212 10.55 26.43 -0.59
CA GLY A 212 10.45 26.93 -1.96
C GLY A 212 10.30 28.45 -2.07
N THR A 213 9.46 28.89 -3.00
CA THR A 213 9.13 30.32 -3.22
C THR A 213 7.87 30.78 -2.46
N THR A 214 7.10 29.84 -1.92
CA THR A 214 6.00 30.07 -0.99
C THR A 214 6.53 30.55 0.36
N LYS A 215 5.80 31.46 1.02
CA LYS A 215 6.17 31.98 2.35
C LYS A 215 5.88 31.00 3.49
N ASP A 216 5.31 29.84 3.16
CA ASP A 216 4.94 28.82 4.13
C ASP A 216 6.20 28.18 4.73
N LYS A 217 6.22 28.15 6.06
CA LYS A 217 7.24 27.51 6.86
C LYS A 217 6.61 26.33 7.60
N MET A 218 7.42 25.32 7.88
CA MET A 218 7.00 24.15 8.63
C MET A 218 7.99 23.87 9.75
N LEU A 219 7.48 23.63 10.95
CA LEU A 219 8.27 23.13 12.05
C LEU A 219 8.53 21.63 11.87
N VAL A 220 9.81 21.25 11.85
CA VAL A 220 10.27 19.87 11.69
C VAL A 220 10.96 19.44 12.98
N ILE A 221 10.45 18.36 13.56
CA ILE A 221 10.85 17.81 14.86
C ILE A 221 11.45 16.42 14.61
N GLU A 222 12.72 16.26 14.95
CA GLU A 222 13.52 15.07 14.65
C GLU A 222 14.15 14.49 15.93
N GLN A 223 14.57 13.23 15.85
CA GLN A 223 15.29 12.54 16.94
C GLN A 223 14.50 12.47 18.26
N CYS A 224 13.19 12.17 18.18
CA CYS A 224 12.37 11.90 19.35
C CYS A 224 12.81 10.61 20.06
N LYS A 225 12.82 10.61 21.40
CA LYS A 225 13.22 9.44 22.23
C LYS A 225 12.42 8.18 21.90
N ASN A 226 11.14 8.34 21.59
CA ASN A 226 10.32 7.30 20.97
C ASN A 226 10.23 7.57 19.47
N SER A 227 10.97 6.82 18.66
CA SER A 227 10.88 6.84 17.19
C SER A 227 9.67 6.06 16.66
N ARG A 228 8.64 5.84 17.51
CA ARG A 228 7.41 5.11 17.18
C ARG A 228 6.48 5.86 16.19
N ALA A 229 6.89 6.99 15.65
CA ALA A 229 6.14 7.68 14.61
C ALA A 229 7.11 8.21 13.56
N VAL A 230 6.86 7.87 12.29
CA VAL A 230 7.66 8.37 11.16
C VAL A 230 6.75 8.99 10.11
N THR A 231 7.04 10.24 9.78
CA THR A 231 6.28 11.04 8.81
C THR A 231 7.10 11.20 7.54
N ILE A 232 6.65 10.61 6.42
CA ILE A 232 7.29 10.86 5.11
C ILE A 232 6.62 12.07 4.48
N PHE A 233 7.36 13.19 4.42
CA PHE A 233 6.86 14.44 3.83
C PHE A 233 7.20 14.53 2.34
N ILE A 234 6.18 14.34 1.48
CA ILE A 234 6.31 14.47 0.03
C ILE A 234 5.84 15.85 -0.46
N ARG A 235 6.47 16.36 -1.52
CA ARG A 235 6.07 17.59 -2.23
C ARG A 235 5.92 17.30 -3.72
N GLY A 236 4.94 17.95 -4.34
CA GLY A 236 4.73 17.91 -5.78
C GLY A 236 4.29 19.28 -6.30
N GLY A 237 4.60 19.60 -7.56
CA GLY A 237 4.23 20.88 -8.16
C GLY A 237 2.72 21.07 -8.44
N ASN A 238 1.93 20.00 -8.28
CA ASN A 238 0.48 20.00 -8.44
C ASN A 238 -0.13 19.07 -7.37
N LYS A 239 -1.29 19.47 -6.81
CA LYS A 239 -2.06 18.65 -5.86
C LYS A 239 -2.38 17.26 -6.41
N MET A 240 -2.71 17.13 -7.70
CA MET A 240 -2.97 15.81 -8.31
C MET A 240 -1.78 14.85 -8.17
N ILE A 241 -0.55 15.35 -8.37
CA ILE A 241 0.67 14.54 -8.24
C ILE A 241 0.87 14.11 -6.78
N ILE A 242 0.52 14.96 -5.81
CA ILE A 242 0.62 14.63 -4.38
C ILE A 242 -0.41 13.55 -4.00
N GLU A 243 -1.68 13.71 -4.41
CA GLU A 243 -2.73 12.73 -4.08
C GLU A 243 -2.51 11.37 -4.76
N GLU A 244 -1.78 11.31 -5.89
CA GLU A 244 -1.37 10.06 -6.55
C GLU A 244 -0.07 9.46 -5.98
N ALA A 245 0.87 10.31 -5.56
CA ALA A 245 2.12 9.88 -4.93
C ALA A 245 1.91 9.31 -3.51
N LYS A 246 0.85 9.73 -2.80
CA LYS A 246 0.47 9.18 -1.48
C LYS A 246 0.16 7.67 -1.55
N PRO A 247 -0.82 7.18 -2.36
CA PRO A 247 -1.01 5.75 -2.60
C PRO A 247 0.25 5.07 -3.11
N SER A 248 0.94 5.66 -4.09
CA SER A 248 2.19 5.09 -4.65
C SER A 248 3.21 4.74 -3.55
N LEU A 249 3.40 5.65 -2.59
CA LEU A 249 4.27 5.45 -1.44
C LEU A 249 3.71 4.42 -0.44
N HIS A 250 2.39 4.41 -0.20
CA HIS A 250 1.73 3.40 0.64
C HIS A 250 1.95 1.98 0.11
N TYR A 251 1.76 1.75 -1.19
CA TYR A 251 2.02 0.45 -1.82
C TYR A 251 3.47 -0.01 -1.65
N ALA A 252 4.45 0.90 -1.83
CA ALA A 252 5.85 0.60 -1.60
C ALA A 252 6.13 0.22 -0.12
N LEU A 253 5.47 0.87 0.82
CA LEU A 253 5.57 0.55 2.25
C LEU A 253 4.98 -0.85 2.54
N CYS A 254 3.80 -1.19 2.00
CA CYS A 254 3.18 -2.51 2.17
C CYS A 254 4.05 -3.64 1.62
N VAL A 255 4.64 -3.46 0.44
CA VAL A 255 5.54 -4.44 -0.18
C VAL A 255 6.81 -4.67 0.66
N ILE A 256 7.44 -3.61 1.19
CA ILE A 256 8.61 -3.75 2.07
C ILE A 256 8.23 -4.42 3.40
N ARG A 257 7.08 -4.09 4.00
CA ARG A 257 6.54 -4.76 5.19
C ARG A 257 6.36 -6.27 4.95
N ASN A 258 5.82 -6.64 3.80
CA ASN A 258 5.62 -8.04 3.44
C ASN A 258 6.95 -8.80 3.32
N LEU A 259 8.00 -8.19 2.74
CA LEU A 259 9.34 -8.79 2.69
C LEU A 259 10.00 -8.95 4.07
N ILE A 260 9.70 -8.07 5.04
CA ILE A 260 10.20 -8.20 6.42
C ILE A 260 9.51 -9.37 7.13
N ARG A 261 8.20 -9.55 6.91
CA ARG A 261 7.40 -10.67 7.45
C ARG A 261 7.82 -12.01 6.83
N ASP A 262 7.82 -12.11 5.51
CA ASP A 262 8.22 -13.27 4.72
C ASP A 262 9.20 -12.84 3.62
N ASN A 263 10.45 -13.31 3.72
CA ASN A 263 11.53 -12.91 2.81
C ASN A 263 11.54 -13.66 1.47
N ARG A 264 10.48 -14.44 1.18
CA ARG A 264 10.30 -15.15 -0.09
C ARG A 264 9.65 -14.27 -1.15
N VAL A 265 10.21 -14.33 -2.35
CA VAL A 265 9.76 -13.56 -3.52
C VAL A 265 9.51 -14.47 -4.71
N VAL A 266 8.69 -13.97 -5.64
CA VAL A 266 8.44 -14.59 -6.94
C VAL A 266 8.70 -13.58 -8.04
N TYR A 267 8.93 -14.08 -9.25
CA TYR A 267 9.15 -13.26 -10.43
C TYR A 267 7.82 -12.86 -11.04
N GLY A 268 7.54 -11.55 -11.08
CA GLY A 268 6.29 -11.01 -11.60
C GLY A 268 6.27 -10.91 -13.13
N GLY A 269 5.57 -9.91 -13.67
CA GLY A 269 5.55 -9.67 -15.11
C GLY A 269 4.93 -10.82 -15.92
N GLY A 270 4.00 -11.56 -15.34
CA GLY A 270 3.38 -12.75 -15.93
C GLY A 270 4.19 -14.04 -15.78
N ALA A 271 5.43 -13.99 -15.28
CA ALA A 271 6.29 -15.17 -15.20
C ALA A 271 5.73 -16.22 -14.22
N ALA A 272 5.38 -15.79 -13.00
CA ALA A 272 4.73 -16.64 -12.00
C ALA A 272 3.37 -17.18 -12.47
N GLU A 273 2.57 -16.36 -13.14
CA GLU A 273 1.25 -16.74 -13.67
C GLU A 273 1.34 -17.85 -14.72
N ILE A 274 2.21 -17.70 -15.72
CA ILE A 274 2.47 -18.72 -16.75
C ILE A 274 3.03 -20.00 -16.12
N ALA A 275 3.92 -19.87 -15.14
CA ALA A 275 4.52 -21.01 -14.46
C ALA A 275 3.45 -21.81 -13.69
N CYS A 276 2.52 -21.13 -13.01
CA CYS A 276 1.38 -21.73 -12.36
C CYS A 276 0.39 -22.36 -13.35
N ALA A 277 0.09 -21.69 -14.47
CA ALA A 277 -0.78 -22.23 -15.52
C ALA A 277 -0.25 -23.56 -16.09
N LEU A 278 1.07 -23.64 -16.32
CA LEU A 278 1.74 -24.87 -16.73
C LEU A 278 1.64 -25.99 -15.67
N ALA A 279 1.84 -25.67 -14.39
CA ALA A 279 1.74 -26.64 -13.29
C ALA A 279 0.30 -27.17 -13.11
N VAL A 280 -0.68 -26.27 -13.11
CA VAL A 280 -2.12 -26.61 -13.01
C VAL A 280 -2.56 -27.44 -14.22
N SER A 281 -2.13 -27.08 -15.44
CA SER A 281 -2.41 -27.87 -16.66
C SER A 281 -1.88 -29.31 -16.55
N GLN A 282 -0.63 -29.48 -16.10
CA GLN A 282 -0.02 -30.80 -15.91
C GLN A 282 -0.70 -31.61 -14.79
N ALA A 283 -1.29 -30.95 -13.80
CA ALA A 283 -2.09 -31.61 -12.77
C ALA A 283 -3.48 -31.99 -13.29
N ALA A 284 -4.09 -31.18 -14.15
CA ALA A 284 -5.36 -31.48 -14.81
C ALA A 284 -5.26 -32.74 -15.70
N ASP A 285 -4.16 -32.91 -16.44
CA ASP A 285 -3.91 -34.11 -17.25
C ASP A 285 -3.73 -35.40 -16.42
N LYS A 286 -3.34 -35.28 -15.14
CA LYS A 286 -3.25 -36.39 -14.19
C LYS A 286 -4.58 -36.66 -13.48
N CYS A 287 -5.56 -35.76 -13.60
CA CYS A 287 -6.83 -35.86 -12.89
C CYS A 287 -7.89 -36.57 -13.75
N PRO A 288 -8.35 -37.78 -13.38
CA PRO A 288 -9.33 -38.53 -14.18
C PRO A 288 -10.77 -38.05 -13.99
N THR A 289 -11.02 -37.13 -13.04
CA THR A 289 -12.36 -36.62 -12.71
C THR A 289 -12.81 -35.52 -13.66
N LEU A 290 -14.04 -35.03 -13.48
CA LEU A 290 -14.57 -33.89 -14.25
C LEU A 290 -13.93 -32.54 -13.83
N GLU A 291 -13.27 -32.48 -12.67
CA GLU A 291 -12.57 -31.27 -12.19
C GLU A 291 -11.43 -30.86 -13.13
N GLN A 292 -10.91 -31.78 -13.96
CA GLN A 292 -9.89 -31.47 -14.97
C GLN A 292 -10.28 -30.35 -15.94
N TYR A 293 -11.59 -30.15 -16.20
CA TYR A 293 -12.05 -29.07 -17.07
C TYR A 293 -12.00 -27.72 -16.37
N ALA A 294 -12.39 -27.67 -15.09
CA ALA A 294 -12.24 -26.49 -14.25
C ALA A 294 -10.76 -26.17 -13.97
N MET A 295 -9.90 -27.17 -13.81
CA MET A 295 -8.46 -26.95 -13.67
C MET A 295 -7.82 -26.37 -14.95
N ARG A 296 -8.25 -26.80 -16.15
CA ARG A 296 -7.77 -26.20 -17.42
C ARG A 296 -8.25 -24.76 -17.58
N ALA A 297 -9.55 -24.50 -17.41
CA ALA A 297 -10.10 -23.15 -17.33
C ALA A 297 -9.37 -22.22 -16.35
N PHE A 298 -8.99 -22.75 -15.17
CA PHE A 298 -8.19 -21.99 -14.19
C PHE A 298 -6.78 -21.66 -14.71
N ALA A 299 -6.13 -22.60 -15.41
CA ALA A 299 -4.83 -22.36 -16.03
C ALA A 299 -4.92 -21.34 -17.18
N ASP A 300 -5.96 -21.42 -18.01
CA ASP A 300 -6.21 -20.48 -19.10
C ASP A 300 -6.52 -19.06 -18.54
N ALA A 301 -7.29 -18.96 -17.45
CA ALA A 301 -7.55 -17.69 -16.75
C ALA A 301 -6.29 -17.05 -16.12
N LEU A 302 -5.30 -17.84 -15.68
CA LEU A 302 -4.00 -17.31 -15.21
C LEU A 302 -3.21 -16.65 -16.36
N GLU A 303 -3.32 -17.18 -17.59
CA GLU A 303 -2.63 -16.62 -18.77
C GLU A 303 -3.20 -15.24 -19.17
N VAL A 304 -4.46 -14.92 -18.83
CA VAL A 304 -5.09 -13.61 -19.12
C VAL A 304 -4.34 -12.44 -18.48
N ILE A 305 -3.79 -12.58 -17.27
CA ILE A 305 -2.97 -11.52 -16.62
C ILE A 305 -1.77 -11.17 -17.51
N SER A 306 -1.10 -12.20 -18.04
CA SER A 306 0.10 -12.05 -18.87
C SER A 306 -0.22 -11.53 -20.27
N MET A 307 -1.36 -11.95 -20.83
CA MET A 307 -1.91 -11.37 -22.08
C MET A 307 -2.21 -9.88 -21.92
N ALA A 308 -2.88 -9.49 -20.83
CA ALA A 308 -3.18 -8.09 -20.54
C ALA A 308 -1.90 -7.25 -20.34
N LEU A 309 -0.85 -7.80 -19.72
CA LEU A 309 0.45 -7.14 -19.62
C LEU A 309 1.07 -6.93 -21.01
N ALA A 310 1.03 -7.92 -21.90
CA ALA A 310 1.55 -7.81 -23.26
C ALA A 310 0.76 -6.78 -24.09
N GLU A 311 -0.57 -6.80 -24.02
CA GLU A 311 -1.45 -5.86 -24.71
C GLU A 311 -1.20 -4.41 -24.27
N ASN A 312 -1.20 -4.15 -22.95
CA ASN A 312 -0.90 -2.83 -22.39
C ASN A 312 0.53 -2.35 -22.70
N SER A 313 1.45 -3.26 -23.04
CA SER A 313 2.82 -2.95 -23.47
C SER A 313 2.96 -2.71 -24.98
N GLY A 314 1.86 -2.80 -25.74
CA GLY A 314 1.85 -2.66 -27.20
C GLY A 314 2.39 -3.88 -27.96
N MET A 315 2.48 -5.05 -27.31
CA MET A 315 2.91 -6.31 -27.92
C MET A 315 1.71 -7.12 -28.42
N ASN A 316 1.94 -8.08 -29.31
CA ASN A 316 0.92 -9.07 -29.68
C ASN A 316 0.79 -10.10 -28.53
N PRO A 317 -0.36 -10.19 -27.83
CA PRO A 317 -0.46 -11.06 -26.65
C PRO A 317 -0.27 -12.53 -26.98
N ILE A 318 -0.90 -13.02 -28.04
CA ILE A 318 -0.88 -14.43 -28.45
C ILE A 318 0.56 -14.87 -28.79
N GLN A 319 1.30 -14.05 -29.55
CA GLN A 319 2.68 -14.34 -29.92
C GLN A 319 3.61 -14.32 -28.71
N THR A 320 3.51 -13.29 -27.87
CA THR A 320 4.34 -13.13 -26.66
C THR A 320 4.13 -14.28 -25.68
N MET A 321 2.87 -14.65 -25.42
CA MET A 321 2.52 -15.78 -24.57
C MET A 321 3.05 -17.09 -25.10
N SER A 322 2.86 -17.36 -26.40
CA SER A 322 3.35 -18.58 -27.06
C SER A 322 4.86 -18.72 -26.94
N GLU A 323 5.62 -17.63 -27.13
CA GLU A 323 7.08 -17.64 -26.98
C GLU A 323 7.51 -17.88 -25.52
N VAL A 324 6.99 -17.08 -24.58
CA VAL A 324 7.38 -17.17 -23.16
C VAL A 324 7.01 -18.53 -22.58
N ARG A 325 5.81 -19.05 -22.85
CA ARG A 325 5.34 -20.38 -22.42
C ARG A 325 6.23 -21.49 -23.00
N ALA A 326 6.57 -21.44 -24.29
CA ALA A 326 7.47 -22.42 -24.91
C ALA A 326 8.87 -22.39 -24.29
N ARG A 327 9.39 -21.20 -23.96
CA ARG A 327 10.70 -21.04 -23.30
C ARG A 327 10.69 -21.48 -21.84
N GLN A 328 9.64 -21.19 -21.06
CA GLN A 328 9.49 -21.72 -19.70
C GLN A 328 9.56 -23.25 -19.67
N VAL A 329 8.84 -23.93 -20.58
CA VAL A 329 8.85 -25.40 -20.68
C VAL A 329 10.22 -25.94 -21.12
N LYS A 330 10.85 -25.31 -22.12
CA LYS A 330 12.13 -25.75 -22.69
C LYS A 330 13.31 -25.54 -21.72
N ASP A 331 13.41 -24.34 -21.16
CA ASP A 331 14.55 -23.91 -20.35
C ASP A 331 14.33 -24.21 -18.85
N LYS A 332 13.12 -24.65 -18.46
CA LYS A 332 12.67 -24.91 -17.08
C LYS A 332 12.91 -23.74 -16.13
N ASN A 333 12.76 -22.53 -16.63
CA ASN A 333 13.00 -21.30 -15.89
C ASN A 333 11.68 -20.54 -15.63
N PRO A 334 11.14 -20.54 -14.39
CA PRO A 334 9.90 -19.85 -14.06
C PRO A 334 10.06 -18.32 -13.97
N ALA A 335 11.29 -17.78 -14.12
CA ALA A 335 11.53 -16.34 -14.14
C ALA A 335 11.34 -15.69 -15.54
N LEU A 336 10.95 -16.45 -16.57
CA LEU A 336 10.71 -15.90 -17.90
C LEU A 336 9.28 -15.32 -18.00
N GLY A 337 9.16 -14.01 -18.23
CA GLY A 337 7.90 -13.27 -18.32
C GLY A 337 7.80 -12.34 -19.52
N VAL A 338 6.82 -11.44 -19.48
CA VAL A 338 6.58 -10.42 -20.51
C VAL A 338 7.54 -9.24 -20.32
N ASP A 339 8.24 -8.85 -21.39
CA ASP A 339 9.16 -7.70 -21.38
C ASP A 339 8.41 -6.36 -21.57
N CYS A 340 7.60 -5.97 -20.59
CA CYS A 340 6.81 -4.73 -20.64
C CYS A 340 7.64 -3.45 -20.85
N MET A 341 8.96 -3.51 -20.60
CA MET A 341 9.89 -2.39 -20.69
C MET A 341 10.72 -2.40 -21.99
N HIS A 342 10.49 -3.36 -22.89
CA HIS A 342 11.19 -3.51 -24.17
C HIS A 342 12.73 -3.53 -24.03
N LYS A 343 13.26 -4.18 -22.99
CA LYS A 343 14.70 -4.28 -22.71
C LYS A 343 15.43 -5.32 -23.58
N GLY A 344 14.69 -6.18 -24.30
CA GLY A 344 15.23 -7.25 -25.13
C GLY A 344 15.54 -8.54 -24.36
N THR A 345 14.96 -8.73 -23.16
CA THR A 345 15.11 -9.97 -22.37
C THR A 345 13.85 -10.29 -21.59
N ASN A 346 13.37 -11.53 -21.67
CA ASN A 346 12.21 -12.01 -20.93
C ASN A 346 12.55 -12.42 -19.48
N ASP A 347 13.81 -12.43 -19.09
CA ASP A 347 14.21 -12.88 -17.75
C ASP A 347 13.93 -11.80 -16.70
N MET A 348 12.86 -12.01 -15.93
CA MET A 348 12.39 -11.10 -14.87
C MET A 348 13.40 -10.97 -13.72
N LYS A 349 14.28 -11.96 -13.51
CA LYS A 349 15.39 -11.90 -12.55
C LYS A 349 16.46 -10.92 -13.01
N GLN A 350 16.77 -10.89 -14.31
CA GLN A 350 17.67 -9.89 -14.93
C GLN A 350 17.01 -8.50 -15.03
N GLN A 351 15.70 -8.45 -15.27
CA GLN A 351 14.95 -7.20 -15.33
C GLN A 351 14.72 -6.54 -13.96
N HIS A 352 14.88 -7.31 -12.87
CA HIS A 352 14.50 -6.96 -11.50
C HIS A 352 13.00 -6.66 -11.35
N VAL A 353 12.16 -7.53 -11.91
CA VAL A 353 10.69 -7.53 -11.73
C VAL A 353 10.35 -8.59 -10.69
N ILE A 354 10.17 -8.15 -9.44
CA ILE A 354 10.06 -9.01 -8.26
C ILE A 354 8.79 -8.65 -7.50
N GLU A 355 8.05 -9.66 -7.07
CA GLU A 355 6.84 -9.51 -6.25
C GLU A 355 6.94 -10.38 -4.99
N THR A 356 6.18 -10.03 -3.95
CA THR A 356 6.18 -10.76 -2.67
C THR A 356 5.42 -12.09 -2.85
N LEU A 357 5.96 -13.22 -2.36
CA LEU A 357 5.28 -14.50 -2.46
C LEU A 357 3.90 -14.48 -1.76
N THR A 358 3.86 -13.92 -0.55
CA THR A 358 2.63 -13.77 0.25
C THR A 358 1.55 -13.01 -0.54
N GLY A 359 1.91 -11.90 -1.18
CA GLY A 359 1.00 -11.11 -1.99
C GLY A 359 0.45 -11.86 -3.20
N LYS A 360 1.29 -12.62 -3.93
CA LYS A 360 0.85 -13.42 -5.09
C LYS A 360 -0.09 -14.57 -4.68
N LYS A 361 0.24 -15.26 -3.58
CA LYS A 361 -0.64 -16.29 -2.99
C LYS A 361 -2.00 -15.72 -2.60
N GLN A 362 -2.02 -14.53 -1.99
CA GLN A 362 -3.26 -13.88 -1.58
C GLN A 362 -4.10 -13.44 -2.77
N GLN A 363 -3.48 -12.96 -3.87
CA GLN A 363 -4.20 -12.62 -5.10
C GLN A 363 -4.98 -13.83 -5.66
N ILE A 364 -4.32 -14.99 -5.76
CA ILE A 364 -4.92 -16.24 -6.24
C ILE A 364 -6.04 -16.71 -5.28
N SER A 365 -5.79 -16.66 -3.97
CA SER A 365 -6.75 -17.03 -2.93
C SER A 365 -8.03 -16.18 -3.00
N LEU A 366 -7.91 -14.84 -2.99
CA LEU A 366 -9.05 -13.92 -3.01
C LEU A 366 -9.86 -14.00 -4.31
N ALA A 367 -9.18 -14.12 -5.46
CA ALA A 367 -9.86 -14.29 -6.75
C ALA A 367 -10.69 -15.59 -6.75
N THR A 368 -10.09 -16.71 -6.37
CA THR A 368 -10.75 -18.03 -6.29
C THR A 368 -11.92 -18.01 -5.31
N GLN A 369 -11.75 -17.42 -4.13
CA GLN A 369 -12.80 -17.31 -3.12
C GLN A 369 -13.98 -16.47 -3.61
N MET A 370 -13.75 -15.33 -4.29
CA MET A 370 -14.84 -14.53 -4.85
C MET A 370 -15.62 -15.30 -5.92
N VAL A 371 -14.92 -15.94 -6.86
CA VAL A 371 -15.56 -16.75 -7.92
C VAL A 371 -16.37 -17.89 -7.32
N ARG A 372 -15.82 -18.57 -6.31
CA ARG A 372 -16.50 -19.64 -5.55
C ARG A 372 -17.71 -19.15 -4.75
N MET A 373 -17.75 -17.90 -4.31
CA MET A 373 -18.96 -17.31 -3.71
C MET A 373 -20.02 -17.03 -4.79
N ILE A 374 -19.63 -16.49 -5.95
CA ILE A 374 -20.55 -16.15 -7.05
C ILE A 374 -21.17 -17.43 -7.66
N LEU A 375 -20.36 -18.45 -7.96
CA LEU A 375 -20.83 -19.74 -8.50
C LEU A 375 -21.74 -20.52 -7.52
N LYS A 376 -21.83 -20.13 -6.24
CA LYS A 376 -22.74 -20.73 -5.26
C LYS A 376 -24.09 -20.00 -5.15
N ILE A 377 -24.29 -18.91 -5.88
CA ILE A 377 -25.56 -18.19 -5.93
C ILE A 377 -26.50 -18.96 -6.86
N ASP A 378 -27.44 -19.68 -6.27
CA ASP A 378 -28.46 -20.47 -6.98
C ASP A 378 -29.71 -19.62 -7.34
N ASP A 379 -29.94 -18.53 -6.61
CA ASP A 379 -31.14 -17.69 -6.77
C ASP A 379 -30.80 -16.20 -6.50
N ILE A 380 -31.31 -15.31 -7.35
CA ILE A 380 -31.12 -13.86 -7.28
C ILE A 380 -32.50 -13.19 -7.19
N ARG A 381 -32.98 -13.00 -5.96
CA ARG A 381 -34.26 -12.32 -5.69
C ARG A 381 -34.04 -10.87 -5.31
N LYS A 382 -34.59 -9.93 -6.08
CA LYS A 382 -34.64 -8.52 -5.71
C LYS A 382 -36.02 -8.17 -5.12
N PRO A 383 -36.09 -7.56 -3.92
CA PRO A 383 -37.37 -7.13 -3.37
C PRO A 383 -37.91 -5.92 -4.15
N GLY A 384 -38.98 -6.14 -4.92
CA GLY A 384 -39.72 -5.09 -5.64
C GLY A 384 -39.81 -5.28 -7.17
N GLU A 385 -39.06 -6.21 -7.75
CA GLU A 385 -39.27 -6.68 -9.12
C GLU A 385 -40.21 -7.90 -9.04
N SER A 386 -41.47 -7.74 -9.45
CA SER A 386 -42.37 -8.87 -9.75
C SER A 386 -41.93 -9.50 -11.07
N GLU A 387 -41.99 -10.82 -11.17
CA GLU A 387 -41.66 -11.56 -12.41
C GLU A 387 -42.47 -11.04 -13.61
N GLU A 388 -41.76 -10.44 -14.58
CA GLU A 388 -42.19 -10.20 -15.97
C GLU A 388 -41.16 -10.85 -16.92
#